data_AF-A0A0D1ZMY8-F1
#
_entry.id   AF-A0A0D1ZMY8-F1
#
_cell.length_a   1.000
_cell.length_b   1.000
_cell.length_c   1.000
_cell.angle_alpha   90.00
_cell.angle_beta   90.00
_cell.angle_gamma   90.00
#
_symmetry.space_group_name_H-M   'P 1'
#
loop_
_entity.id
_entity.type
_entity.pdbx_description
1 polymer ?
#
loop_
_entity_poly.entity_id
_entity_poly.type
_entity_poly.pdbx_seq_one_letter_code
_entity_poly.pdbx_strand_id
1 'polypeptide(L)'
;MTCQATISSSSSKRFSEKDLETIKASEIKQTRFKELVVANKAYSGAEKNAVKITSVTEFYAFWESTVEARKDFDDRHERGCGLWSRNYQKSASVVRSFVKDFSPILDVVRDFAAPYGGVAIGTISVLFAVAASKNEMEMSLASAINEITDRLPGLNLYKHIYNDNHELDTKLQGRIVSAYEIFIEFCIEATQYYKRKGLRRWLSALGSPSDLRDKITETQKVIQEIRRICDELVDKNIHLIKQLNLEQKATILRLEEEVDQLLKAQDNHVLTEIQHSLGLSSFSGENHRKQLEQYRRALYNDDHLNAPYFEQMQGRRLEAFRACNEYQSWSNSKHPCLLILSGHNDNSIRYLDHCWVSPVAMTLIADLSNGDNDRIHGCYVFSSRGESLCHAFSVVLLQLFSKRSTVLRNKSQCDELRAELNNLRQFHIAEGKPASNNETKKLSTFERVALRAIDFFSESDQVHIILDRADRCCDLFKGVDHRKALFKLLVKLVEAARCNLKVLAVVNGDQWNIETRRDELGQRMDGRVILHTAVQGMRD
;
A
#
# COMPACT_ATOMS: atom_id res chain seq x y z
N MET A 1 21.34 0.25 16.88
CA MET A 1 22.57 -0.36 16.35
C MET A 1 22.37 -0.57 14.86
N THR A 2 22.84 0.39 14.07
CA THR A 2 22.68 0.46 12.61
C THR A 2 23.91 -0.19 11.96
N CYS A 3 23.77 -1.41 11.44
CA CYS A 3 24.76 -2.01 10.57
C CYS A 3 24.62 -1.41 9.16
N GLN A 4 25.35 -0.32 8.91
CA GLN A 4 25.67 0.10 7.54
C GLN A 4 26.71 -0.88 6.98
N ALA A 5 26.26 -1.77 6.11
CA ALA A 5 27.15 -2.54 5.24
C ALA A 5 27.68 -1.60 4.16
N THR A 6 28.95 -1.21 4.31
CA THR A 6 29.74 -0.53 3.28
C THR A 6 29.92 -1.51 2.11
N ILE A 7 29.08 -1.39 1.08
CA ILE A 7 29.30 -2.07 -0.20
C ILE A 7 30.45 -1.35 -0.90
N SER A 8 31.63 -1.97 -0.89
CA SER A 8 32.79 -1.52 -1.65
C SER A 8 32.51 -1.71 -3.15
N SER A 9 32.06 -0.67 -3.85
CA SER A 9 31.92 -0.70 -5.30
C SER A 9 33.19 -0.19 -6.00
N SER A 10 34.21 -1.05 -6.09
CA SER A 10 35.22 -0.91 -7.13
C SER A 10 35.43 -2.25 -7.82
N SER A 11 34.36 -2.83 -8.37
CA SER A 11 34.51 -3.90 -9.37
C SER A 11 35.11 -3.24 -10.62
N SER A 12 36.37 -3.60 -10.94
CA SER A 12 37.07 -2.99 -12.06
C SER A 12 36.44 -3.50 -13.36
N LYS A 13 35.72 -2.63 -14.04
CA LYS A 13 35.21 -2.83 -15.40
C LYS A 13 36.37 -3.17 -16.34
N ARG A 14 36.64 -4.46 -16.59
CA ARG A 14 37.68 -4.91 -17.52
C ARG A 14 37.22 -6.17 -18.26
N PHE A 15 37.49 -6.21 -19.56
CA PHE A 15 37.37 -7.43 -20.36
C PHE A 15 38.26 -8.54 -19.81
N SER A 16 37.94 -9.79 -20.15
CA SER A 16 38.86 -10.90 -19.89
C SER A 16 40.21 -10.65 -20.57
N GLU A 17 41.28 -11.24 -20.03
CA GLU A 17 42.62 -11.11 -20.61
C GLU A 17 42.65 -11.56 -22.09
N LYS A 18 41.94 -12.64 -22.41
CA LYS A 18 41.79 -13.16 -23.78
C LYS A 18 41.09 -12.16 -24.71
N ASP A 19 40.00 -11.54 -24.24
CA ASP A 19 39.25 -10.56 -25.02
C ASP A 19 40.09 -9.30 -25.27
N LEU A 20 40.86 -8.87 -24.26
CA LEU A 20 41.77 -7.74 -24.41
C LEU A 20 42.89 -8.01 -25.43
N GLU A 21 43.48 -9.22 -25.41
CA GLU A 21 44.47 -9.63 -26.42
C GLU A 21 43.86 -9.67 -27.84
N THR A 22 42.61 -10.10 -27.95
CA THR A 22 41.87 -10.09 -29.22
C THR A 22 41.68 -8.67 -29.76
N ILE A 23 41.29 -7.73 -28.90
CA ILE A 23 41.12 -6.31 -29.27
C ILE A 23 42.48 -5.69 -29.65
N LYS A 24 43.54 -5.97 -28.90
CA LYS A 24 44.91 -5.52 -29.24
C LYS A 24 45.34 -6.03 -30.61
N ALA A 25 45.13 -7.30 -30.91
CA ALA A 25 45.45 -7.89 -32.20
C ALA A 25 44.65 -7.21 -33.33
N SER A 26 43.36 -6.95 -33.11
CA SER A 26 42.50 -6.21 -34.05
C SER A 26 43.01 -4.77 -34.27
N GLU A 27 43.39 -4.04 -33.21
CA GLU A 27 43.92 -2.69 -33.32
C GLU A 27 45.22 -2.64 -34.16
N ILE A 28 46.12 -3.62 -33.96
CA ILE A 28 47.35 -3.76 -34.74
C ILE A 28 47.02 -4.01 -36.22
N LYS A 29 46.08 -4.91 -36.52
CA LYS A 29 45.62 -5.17 -37.89
C LYS A 29 45.07 -3.89 -38.54
N GLN A 30 44.23 -3.15 -37.83
CA GLN A 30 43.64 -1.90 -38.32
C GLN A 30 44.69 -0.81 -38.56
N THR A 31 45.66 -0.66 -37.66
CA THR A 31 46.75 0.33 -37.80
C THR A 31 47.58 0.03 -39.04
N ARG A 32 47.99 -1.23 -39.24
CA ARG A 32 48.69 -1.67 -40.47
C ARG A 32 47.88 -1.42 -41.73
N PHE A 33 46.57 -1.67 -41.67
CA PHE A 33 45.67 -1.40 -42.78
C PHE A 33 45.61 0.11 -43.10
N LYS A 34 45.50 0.98 -42.10
CA LYS A 34 45.53 2.44 -42.28
C LYS A 34 46.83 2.92 -42.94
N GLU A 35 47.98 2.44 -42.48
CA GLU A 35 49.28 2.74 -43.09
C GLU A 35 49.33 2.32 -44.57
N LEU A 36 48.80 1.12 -44.87
CA LEU A 36 48.69 0.61 -46.25
C LEU A 36 47.83 1.52 -47.13
N VAL A 37 46.68 2.00 -46.63
CA VAL A 37 45.78 2.91 -47.36
C VAL A 37 46.48 4.23 -47.69
N VAL A 38 47.21 4.80 -46.73
CA VAL A 38 47.92 6.08 -46.90
C VAL A 38 49.08 5.95 -47.90
N ALA A 39 49.90 4.90 -47.76
CA ALA A 39 51.11 4.69 -48.58
C ALA A 39 50.79 4.26 -50.02
N ASN A 40 49.70 3.54 -50.24
CA ASN A 40 49.40 2.95 -51.53
C ASN A 40 48.76 3.98 -52.50
N LYS A 41 49.30 4.05 -53.72
CA LYS A 41 48.80 4.95 -54.80
C LYS A 41 47.45 4.52 -55.38
N ALA A 42 46.98 3.30 -55.08
CA ALA A 42 45.69 2.78 -55.55
C ALA A 42 44.47 3.37 -54.81
N TYR A 43 44.70 4.12 -53.72
CA TYR A 43 43.63 4.78 -52.97
C TYR A 43 43.51 6.25 -53.35
N SER A 44 42.28 6.73 -53.46
CA SER A 44 41.94 8.12 -53.78
C SER A 44 42.22 9.06 -52.60
N GLY A 45 42.24 10.37 -52.84
CA GLY A 45 42.37 11.36 -51.76
C GLY A 45 41.27 11.25 -50.70
N ALA A 46 40.03 11.00 -51.12
CA ALA A 46 38.89 10.80 -50.22
C ALA A 46 39.07 9.55 -49.33
N GLU A 47 39.53 8.44 -49.90
CA GLU A 47 39.79 7.19 -49.17
C GLU A 47 40.96 7.33 -48.19
N LYS A 48 41.99 8.11 -48.54
CA LYS A 48 43.10 8.44 -47.63
C LYS A 48 42.67 9.36 -46.49
N ASN A 49 41.73 10.26 -46.73
CA ASN A 49 41.18 11.13 -45.69
C ASN A 49 40.24 10.36 -44.74
N ALA A 50 39.52 9.34 -45.23
CA ALA A 50 38.66 8.50 -44.40
C ALA A 50 39.39 7.81 -43.24
N VAL A 51 40.69 7.54 -43.41
CA VAL A 51 41.58 6.96 -42.37
C VAL A 51 41.65 7.81 -41.10
N LYS A 52 41.52 9.14 -41.25
CA LYS A 52 41.67 10.13 -40.18
C LYS A 52 40.41 10.30 -39.33
N ILE A 53 39.31 9.65 -39.71
CA ILE A 53 38.05 9.73 -38.99
C ILE A 53 38.16 8.89 -37.72
N THR A 54 37.83 9.51 -36.59
CA THR A 54 37.95 8.90 -35.26
C THR A 54 36.64 8.85 -34.50
N SER A 55 35.62 9.57 -34.95
CA SER A 55 34.31 9.63 -34.28
C SER A 55 33.14 9.38 -35.23
N VAL A 56 32.02 8.92 -34.66
CA VAL A 56 30.79 8.65 -35.41
C VAL A 56 30.22 9.93 -36.04
N THR A 57 30.38 11.06 -35.37
CA THR A 57 29.99 12.38 -35.86
C THR A 57 30.83 12.82 -37.05
N GLU A 58 32.15 12.64 -36.99
CA GLU A 58 33.05 12.88 -38.14
C GLU A 58 32.72 11.95 -39.31
N PHE A 59 32.36 10.69 -39.02
CA PHE A 59 31.93 9.74 -40.04
C PHE A 59 30.69 10.23 -40.80
N TYR A 60 29.66 10.70 -40.08
CA TYR A 60 28.46 11.21 -40.74
C TYR A 60 28.74 12.45 -41.59
N ALA A 61 29.55 13.38 -41.08
CA ALA A 61 29.93 14.58 -41.84
C ALA A 61 30.73 14.21 -43.11
N PHE A 62 31.68 13.27 -43.00
CA PHE A 62 32.43 12.76 -44.13
C PHE A 62 31.53 12.07 -45.15
N TRP A 63 30.61 11.23 -44.68
CA TRP A 63 29.72 10.46 -45.53
C TRP A 63 28.73 11.37 -46.26
N GLU A 64 28.17 12.37 -45.58
CA GLU A 64 27.31 13.39 -46.20
C GLU A 64 28.03 14.15 -47.31
N SER A 65 29.25 14.61 -47.04
CA SER A 65 30.07 15.28 -48.05
C SER A 65 30.41 14.37 -49.23
N THR A 66 30.65 13.08 -48.98
CA THR A 66 30.92 12.09 -50.04
C THR A 66 29.68 11.84 -50.90
N VAL A 67 28.50 11.76 -50.27
CA VAL A 67 27.21 11.62 -50.94
C VAL A 67 26.88 12.84 -51.79
N GLU A 68 27.08 14.03 -51.24
CA GLU A 68 26.80 15.30 -51.92
C GLU A 68 27.77 15.54 -53.09
N ALA A 69 29.07 15.32 -52.90
CA ALA A 69 30.06 15.43 -53.97
C ALA A 69 29.80 14.45 -55.13
N ARG A 70 29.24 13.25 -54.82
CA ARG A 70 28.87 12.28 -55.84
C ARG A 70 27.60 12.69 -56.59
N LYS A 71 26.60 13.19 -55.86
CA LYS A 71 25.38 13.76 -56.44
C LYS A 71 25.72 14.90 -57.41
N ASP A 72 26.58 15.82 -56.98
CA ASP A 72 27.08 16.93 -57.81
C ASP A 72 27.83 16.46 -59.05
N PHE A 73 28.61 15.37 -58.93
CA PHE A 73 29.31 14.77 -60.06
C PHE A 73 28.33 14.18 -61.07
N ASP A 74 27.33 13.43 -60.61
CA ASP A 74 26.30 12.80 -61.44
C ASP A 74 25.40 13.86 -62.10
N ASP A 75 25.00 14.90 -61.37
CA ASP A 75 24.19 16.02 -61.87
C ASP A 75 24.94 16.82 -62.96
N ARG A 76 26.28 16.90 -62.91
CA ARG A 76 27.11 17.57 -63.94
C ARG A 76 27.41 16.68 -65.16
N HIS A 77 27.16 15.38 -65.10
CA HIS A 77 27.40 14.42 -66.19
C HIS A 77 26.08 13.90 -66.78
N GLU A 78 25.28 14.82 -67.33
CA GLU A 78 23.89 14.70 -67.85
C GLU A 78 23.57 13.60 -68.89
N ARG A 79 24.46 12.63 -69.16
CA ARG A 79 24.19 11.52 -70.09
C ARG A 79 24.20 10.16 -69.40
N GLY A 80 23.32 9.97 -68.41
CA GLY A 80 23.08 8.64 -67.83
C GLY A 80 22.31 8.61 -66.51
N CYS A 81 20.98 8.65 -66.58
CA CYS A 81 19.99 8.08 -65.64
C CYS A 81 19.86 8.63 -64.20
N GLY A 82 18.71 9.26 -63.90
CA GLY A 82 18.20 9.50 -62.54
C GLY A 82 17.90 8.25 -61.69
N LEU A 83 18.13 7.04 -62.22
CA LEU A 83 18.12 5.79 -61.45
C LEU A 83 19.30 5.70 -60.45
N TRP A 84 20.39 6.42 -60.72
CA TRP A 84 21.67 6.25 -60.03
C TRP A 84 21.71 7.04 -58.71
N SER A 85 21.17 8.26 -58.70
CA SER A 85 20.98 9.07 -57.49
C SER A 85 20.09 8.37 -56.45
N ARG A 86 19.04 7.64 -56.87
CA ARG A 86 18.15 6.88 -55.95
C ARG A 86 18.84 5.70 -55.28
N ASN A 87 19.69 4.97 -56.01
CA ASN A 87 20.42 3.83 -55.44
C ASN A 87 21.45 4.28 -54.41
N TYR A 88 22.11 5.41 -54.67
CA TYR A 88 23.09 5.98 -53.74
C TYR A 88 22.44 6.52 -52.46
N GLN A 89 21.29 7.19 -52.57
CA GLN A 89 20.49 7.60 -51.40
C GLN A 89 20.03 6.40 -50.55
N LYS A 90 19.63 5.29 -51.20
CA LYS A 90 19.25 4.05 -50.52
C LYS A 90 20.44 3.45 -49.77
N SER A 91 21.60 3.34 -50.41
CA SER A 91 22.84 2.89 -49.76
C SER A 91 23.24 3.80 -48.61
N ALA A 92 23.16 5.13 -48.77
CA ALA A 92 23.49 6.07 -47.70
C ALA A 92 22.59 5.90 -46.46
N SER A 93 21.30 5.59 -46.65
CA SER A 93 20.40 5.29 -45.54
C SER A 93 20.77 3.99 -44.79
N VAL A 94 21.18 2.95 -45.52
CA VAL A 94 21.64 1.66 -44.96
C VAL A 94 22.93 1.86 -44.16
N VAL A 95 23.89 2.62 -44.70
CA VAL A 95 25.16 2.93 -44.02
C VAL A 95 24.95 3.73 -42.74
N ARG A 96 24.07 4.74 -42.77
CA ARG A 96 23.75 5.51 -41.56
C ARG A 96 23.07 4.66 -40.50
N SER A 97 22.09 3.83 -40.88
CA SER A 97 21.44 2.92 -39.93
C SER A 97 22.45 1.96 -39.32
N PHE A 98 23.30 1.36 -40.16
CA PHE A 98 24.32 0.43 -39.71
C PHE A 98 25.26 1.04 -38.67
N VAL A 99 25.86 2.20 -38.96
CA VAL A 99 26.81 2.82 -38.01
C VAL A 99 26.12 3.23 -36.71
N LYS A 100 24.86 3.68 -36.78
CA LYS A 100 24.04 3.95 -35.59
C LYS A 100 23.80 2.69 -34.76
N ASP A 101 23.49 1.57 -35.39
CA ASP A 101 23.17 0.30 -34.73
C ASP A 101 24.42 -0.45 -34.25
N PHE A 102 25.58 -0.20 -34.87
CA PHE A 102 26.88 -0.78 -34.49
C PHE A 102 27.65 0.08 -33.47
N SER A 103 27.33 1.37 -33.36
CA SER A 103 27.93 2.29 -32.37
C SER A 103 27.98 1.75 -30.94
N PRO A 104 26.95 1.03 -30.42
CA PRO A 104 26.99 0.51 -29.06
C PRO A 104 28.10 -0.54 -28.86
N ILE A 105 28.39 -1.37 -29.87
CA ILE A 105 29.52 -2.33 -29.81
C ILE A 105 30.84 -1.57 -29.77
N LEU A 106 30.99 -0.54 -30.61
CA LEU A 106 32.19 0.30 -30.64
C LEU A 106 32.41 1.03 -29.31
N ASP A 107 31.34 1.57 -28.72
CA ASP A 107 31.40 2.24 -27.43
C ASP A 107 31.78 1.27 -26.31
N VAL A 108 31.21 0.07 -26.27
CA VAL A 108 31.59 -0.96 -25.27
C VAL A 108 33.05 -1.36 -25.43
N VAL A 109 33.54 -1.59 -26.64
CA VAL A 109 34.95 -1.92 -26.87
C VAL A 109 35.86 -0.77 -26.45
N ARG A 110 35.53 0.48 -26.82
CA ARG A 110 36.30 1.67 -26.45
C ARG A 110 36.35 1.91 -24.95
N ASP A 111 35.21 1.78 -24.26
CA ASP A 111 35.06 2.10 -22.85
C ASP A 111 35.77 1.04 -21.96
N PHE A 112 35.78 -0.23 -22.38
CA PHE A 112 36.33 -1.34 -21.59
C PHE A 112 37.73 -1.82 -22.02
N ALA A 113 38.20 -1.44 -23.22
CA ALA A 113 39.53 -1.77 -23.73
C ALA A 113 40.45 -0.57 -23.94
N ALA A 114 40.14 0.60 -23.35
CA ALA A 114 41.03 1.76 -23.42
C ALA A 114 42.49 1.37 -23.09
N PRO A 115 43.49 1.73 -23.94
CA PRO A 115 43.45 2.73 -25.01
C PRO A 115 43.03 2.23 -26.41
N TYR A 116 42.58 0.99 -26.57
CA TYR A 116 42.26 0.36 -27.86
C TYR A 116 40.82 0.65 -28.32
N GLY A 117 40.52 0.47 -29.62
CA GLY A 117 39.17 0.60 -30.18
C GLY A 117 38.84 1.95 -30.83
N GLY A 118 39.71 2.96 -30.71
CA GLY A 118 39.51 4.28 -31.34
C GLY A 118 39.72 4.28 -32.87
N VAL A 119 40.34 3.23 -33.41
CA VAL A 119 40.75 3.14 -34.82
C VAL A 119 39.64 2.57 -35.73
N ALA A 120 38.66 1.87 -35.14
CA ALA A 120 37.55 1.16 -35.79
C ALA A 120 36.75 2.02 -36.76
N ILE A 121 36.37 3.22 -36.34
CA ILE A 121 35.52 4.10 -37.14
C ILE A 121 36.24 4.50 -38.43
N GLY A 122 37.54 4.78 -38.38
CA GLY A 122 38.33 5.07 -39.57
C GLY A 122 38.40 3.86 -40.52
N THR A 123 38.53 2.65 -40.00
CA THR A 123 38.52 1.41 -40.82
C THR A 123 37.19 1.23 -41.57
N ILE A 124 36.08 1.42 -40.86
CA ILE A 124 34.71 1.39 -41.42
C ILE A 124 34.53 2.50 -42.47
N SER A 125 35.05 3.69 -42.19
CA SER A 125 35.00 4.85 -43.08
C SER A 125 35.70 4.59 -44.42
N VAL A 126 36.86 3.93 -44.38
CA VAL A 126 37.61 3.57 -45.59
C VAL A 126 36.81 2.60 -46.45
N LEU A 127 36.19 1.57 -45.87
CA LEU A 127 35.35 0.64 -46.61
C LEU A 127 34.24 1.37 -47.37
N PHE A 128 33.52 2.25 -46.68
CA PHE A 128 32.43 3.01 -47.30
C PHE A 128 32.92 3.99 -48.36
N ALA A 129 34.07 4.65 -48.15
CA ALA A 129 34.69 5.49 -49.17
C ALA A 129 35.09 4.70 -50.43
N VAL A 130 35.55 3.46 -50.26
CA VAL A 130 35.89 2.55 -51.37
C VAL A 130 34.63 2.03 -52.06
N ALA A 131 33.56 1.75 -51.32
CA ALA A 131 32.28 1.34 -51.89
C ALA A 131 31.66 2.45 -52.75
N ALA A 132 31.65 3.68 -52.22
CA ALA A 132 31.17 4.88 -52.89
C ALA A 132 31.88 5.19 -54.22
N SER A 133 33.11 4.71 -54.39
CA SER A 133 33.88 4.93 -55.61
C SER A 133 33.64 3.88 -56.70
N LYS A 134 32.90 2.78 -56.43
CA LYS A 134 32.57 1.77 -57.44
C LYS A 134 31.13 1.25 -57.35
N ASN A 135 30.32 1.66 -58.32
CA ASN A 135 28.86 1.50 -58.39
C ASN A 135 28.34 0.04 -58.28
N GLU A 136 28.98 -0.96 -58.89
CA GLU A 136 28.55 -2.38 -58.78
C GLU A 136 28.76 -2.97 -57.36
N MET A 137 29.66 -2.38 -56.58
CA MET A 137 30.00 -2.88 -55.25
C MET A 137 29.01 -2.41 -54.19
N GLU A 138 28.31 -1.30 -54.46
CA GLU A 138 27.36 -0.70 -53.53
C GLU A 138 26.18 -1.63 -53.24
N MET A 139 25.66 -2.36 -54.24
CA MET A 139 24.51 -3.24 -54.02
C MET A 139 24.86 -4.50 -53.21
N SER A 140 26.00 -5.14 -53.49
CA SER A 140 26.43 -6.33 -52.75
C SER A 140 26.83 -5.98 -51.32
N LEU A 141 27.58 -4.88 -51.13
CA LEU A 141 27.97 -4.42 -49.82
C LEU A 141 26.77 -3.91 -49.01
N ALA A 142 25.85 -3.16 -49.63
CA ALA A 142 24.63 -2.70 -48.94
C ALA A 142 23.75 -3.89 -48.54
N SER A 143 23.62 -4.94 -49.37
CA SER A 143 22.89 -6.15 -48.99
C SER A 143 23.53 -6.85 -47.80
N ALA A 144 24.86 -7.07 -47.83
CA ALA A 144 25.60 -7.68 -46.73
C ALA A 144 25.48 -6.89 -45.42
N ILE A 145 25.59 -5.56 -45.51
CA ILE A 145 25.48 -4.67 -44.35
C ILE A 145 24.04 -4.62 -43.84
N ASN A 146 23.04 -4.62 -44.72
CA ASN A 146 21.64 -4.63 -44.31
C ASN A 146 21.29 -5.94 -43.58
N GLU A 147 21.79 -7.09 -44.05
CA GLU A 147 21.61 -8.38 -43.37
C GLU A 147 22.25 -8.40 -41.96
N ILE A 148 23.38 -7.71 -41.78
CA ILE A 148 24.00 -7.52 -40.46
C ILE A 148 23.16 -6.53 -39.63
N THR A 149 22.73 -5.42 -40.23
CA THR A 149 21.96 -4.34 -39.59
C THR A 149 20.62 -4.85 -39.04
N ASP A 150 19.87 -5.65 -39.79
CA ASP A 150 18.57 -6.21 -39.38
C ASP A 150 18.67 -7.09 -38.11
N ARG A 151 19.88 -7.48 -37.72
CA ARG A 151 20.15 -8.34 -36.56
C ARG A 151 20.77 -7.60 -35.36
N LEU A 152 21.22 -6.36 -35.54
CA LEU A 152 21.76 -5.48 -34.50
C LEU A 152 20.73 -4.72 -33.60
N PRO A 153 19.43 -4.56 -33.91
CA PRO A 153 18.52 -3.78 -33.07
C PRO A 153 18.37 -4.43 -31.69
N GLY A 154 18.56 -3.64 -30.63
CA GLY A 154 18.51 -4.09 -29.24
C GLY A 154 19.82 -3.89 -28.48
N LEU A 155 20.95 -3.70 -29.17
CA LEU A 155 22.26 -3.51 -28.54
C LEU A 155 22.35 -2.32 -27.58
N ASN A 156 21.57 -1.26 -27.83
CA ASN A 156 21.45 -0.10 -26.95
C ASN A 156 20.84 -0.43 -25.57
N LEU A 157 19.92 -1.39 -25.49
CA LEU A 157 19.32 -1.79 -24.21
C LEU A 157 20.36 -2.44 -23.29
N TYR A 158 21.41 -3.03 -23.88
CA TYR A 158 22.41 -3.83 -23.17
C TYR A 158 23.50 -2.98 -22.51
N LYS A 159 23.66 -1.70 -22.88
CA LYS A 159 24.58 -0.76 -22.19
C LYS A 159 24.23 -0.58 -20.70
N HIS A 160 22.97 -0.87 -20.31
CA HIS A 160 22.46 -0.70 -18.96
C HIS A 160 22.43 -1.98 -18.11
N ILE A 161 22.62 -3.18 -18.70
CA ILE A 161 22.58 -4.46 -17.96
C ILE A 161 23.96 -4.81 -17.36
N TYR A 162 25.00 -4.08 -17.74
CA TYR A 162 26.36 -4.29 -17.23
C TYR A 162 26.55 -3.72 -15.83
N ASN A 163 26.56 -4.57 -14.81
CA ASN A 163 27.25 -4.26 -13.54
C ASN A 163 27.50 -5.47 -12.62
N ASP A 164 27.03 -6.67 -12.94
CA ASP A 164 27.22 -7.84 -12.08
C ASP A 164 28.36 -8.73 -12.59
N ASN A 165 29.18 -9.27 -11.68
CA ASN A 165 30.29 -10.19 -12.00
C ASN A 165 29.78 -11.59 -12.38
N HIS A 166 28.69 -11.67 -13.15
CA HIS A 166 28.00 -12.93 -13.44
C HIS A 166 28.59 -13.60 -14.71
N GLU A 167 28.65 -14.93 -14.73
CA GLU A 167 29.25 -15.71 -15.83
C GLU A 167 28.68 -15.37 -17.22
N LEU A 168 27.38 -15.11 -17.28
CA LEU A 168 26.69 -14.69 -18.50
C LEU A 168 27.12 -13.30 -19.00
N ASP A 169 27.52 -12.39 -18.11
CA ASP A 169 28.01 -11.06 -18.49
C ASP A 169 29.41 -11.17 -19.10
N THR A 170 30.28 -12.00 -18.53
CA THR A 170 31.59 -12.34 -19.11
C THR A 170 31.44 -13.00 -20.48
N LYS A 171 30.47 -13.91 -20.62
CA LYS A 171 30.18 -14.58 -21.90
C LYS A 171 29.66 -13.59 -22.95
N LEU A 172 28.78 -12.68 -22.55
CA LEU A 172 28.26 -11.62 -23.41
C LEU A 172 29.38 -10.68 -23.89
N GLN A 173 30.27 -10.27 -22.98
CA GLN A 173 31.44 -9.45 -23.30
C GLN A 173 32.32 -10.12 -24.35
N GLY A 174 32.70 -11.39 -24.17
CA GLY A 174 33.52 -12.10 -25.14
C GLY A 174 32.85 -12.24 -26.52
N ARG A 175 31.52 -12.36 -26.56
CA ARG A 175 30.76 -12.37 -27.82
C ARG A 175 30.70 -11.01 -28.50
N ILE A 176 30.58 -9.91 -27.75
CA ILE A 176 30.69 -8.55 -28.30
C ILE A 176 32.07 -8.31 -28.89
N VAL A 177 33.13 -8.73 -28.20
CA VAL A 177 34.51 -8.64 -28.72
C VAL A 177 34.70 -9.46 -29.97
N SER A 178 34.14 -10.67 -30.02
CA SER A 178 34.14 -11.52 -31.23
C SER A 178 33.41 -10.83 -32.40
N ALA A 179 32.24 -10.24 -32.16
CA ALA A 179 31.49 -9.53 -33.21
C ALA A 179 32.25 -8.31 -33.72
N TYR A 180 32.90 -7.56 -32.82
CA TYR A 180 33.78 -6.45 -33.17
C TYR A 180 34.94 -6.91 -34.06
N GLU A 181 35.66 -7.95 -33.67
CA GLU A 181 36.81 -8.45 -34.43
C GLU A 181 36.41 -8.91 -35.83
N ILE A 182 35.40 -9.78 -35.93
CA ILE A 182 34.95 -10.35 -37.21
C ILE A 182 34.48 -9.23 -38.15
N PHE A 183 33.76 -8.24 -37.62
CA PHE A 183 33.27 -7.14 -38.44
C PHE A 183 34.39 -6.22 -38.94
N ILE A 184 35.37 -5.91 -38.09
CA ILE A 184 36.54 -5.12 -38.49
C ILE A 184 37.38 -5.87 -39.52
N GLU A 185 37.58 -7.17 -39.34
CA GLU A 185 38.28 -8.03 -40.30
C GLU A 185 37.55 -8.04 -41.64
N PHE A 186 36.22 -8.20 -41.63
CA PHE A 186 35.38 -8.05 -42.81
C PHE A 186 35.60 -6.69 -43.49
N CYS A 187 35.65 -5.58 -42.75
CA CYS A 187 35.86 -4.25 -43.33
C CYS A 187 37.22 -4.13 -44.03
N ILE A 188 38.28 -4.67 -43.42
CA ILE A 188 39.63 -4.68 -43.98
C ILE A 188 39.68 -5.54 -45.25
N GLU A 189 39.19 -6.76 -45.18
CA GLU A 189 39.22 -7.73 -46.28
C GLU A 189 38.36 -7.27 -47.45
N ALA A 190 37.13 -6.81 -47.18
CA ALA A 190 36.24 -6.26 -48.20
C ALA A 190 36.92 -5.08 -48.91
N THR A 191 37.55 -4.16 -48.16
CA THR A 191 38.27 -3.03 -48.78
C THR A 191 39.41 -3.50 -49.68
N GLN A 192 40.24 -4.44 -49.21
CA GLN A 192 41.36 -4.96 -49.97
C GLN A 192 40.91 -5.73 -51.22
N TYR A 193 39.89 -6.58 -51.08
CA TYR A 193 39.25 -7.28 -52.18
C TYR A 193 38.76 -6.30 -53.24
N TYR A 194 38.11 -5.22 -52.78
CA TYR A 194 37.56 -4.22 -53.68
C TYR A 194 38.62 -3.37 -54.40
N LYS A 195 39.85 -3.29 -53.87
CA LYS A 195 40.95 -2.52 -54.47
C LYS A 195 41.89 -3.31 -55.39
N ARG A 196 41.76 -4.63 -55.52
CA ARG A 196 42.56 -5.44 -56.46
C ARG A 196 42.29 -5.04 -57.93
N LYS A 197 43.35 -4.97 -58.77
CA LYS A 197 43.28 -4.61 -60.20
C LYS A 197 42.43 -5.62 -61.01
N GLY A 198 41.65 -5.13 -61.99
CA GLY A 198 40.54 -5.81 -62.66
C GLY A 198 40.82 -7.20 -63.28
N LEU A 199 42.01 -7.45 -63.83
CA LEU A 199 42.35 -8.74 -64.45
C LEU A 199 42.51 -9.89 -63.44
N ARG A 200 42.99 -9.59 -62.21
CA ARG A 200 43.10 -10.60 -61.14
C ARG A 200 41.75 -10.88 -60.48
N ARG A 201 40.85 -9.90 -60.52
CA ARG A 201 39.47 -9.99 -60.01
C ARG A 201 38.62 -10.93 -60.86
N TRP A 202 38.79 -10.88 -62.18
CA TRP A 202 38.13 -11.78 -63.12
C TRP A 202 38.60 -13.23 -62.96
N LEU A 203 39.91 -13.45 -62.75
CA LEU A 203 40.48 -14.77 -62.46
C LEU A 203 40.11 -15.32 -61.06
N SER A 204 40.00 -14.47 -60.03
CA SER A 204 39.55 -14.90 -58.70
C SER A 204 38.04 -15.15 -58.61
N ALA A 205 37.22 -14.47 -59.43
CA ALA A 205 35.77 -14.71 -59.51
C ALA A 205 35.42 -16.09 -60.10
N LEU A 206 36.33 -16.70 -60.88
CA LEU A 206 36.21 -18.07 -61.38
C LEU A 206 36.68 -19.15 -60.38
N GLY A 207 37.33 -18.76 -59.27
CA GLY A 207 38.00 -19.71 -58.37
C GLY A 207 37.45 -19.80 -56.94
N SER A 208 36.88 -18.73 -56.37
CA SER A 208 36.22 -18.79 -55.04
C SER A 208 35.52 -17.46 -54.72
N PRO A 209 34.18 -17.41 -54.82
CA PRO A 209 33.37 -16.31 -54.28
C PRO A 209 32.98 -16.50 -52.80
N SER A 210 33.48 -17.52 -52.10
CA SER A 210 32.93 -17.94 -50.79
C SER A 210 33.41 -17.09 -49.61
N ASP A 211 34.63 -16.58 -49.64
CA ASP A 211 35.33 -16.00 -48.47
C ASP A 211 34.56 -14.84 -47.80
N LEU A 212 34.03 -13.90 -48.60
CA LEU A 212 33.27 -12.75 -48.08
C LEU A 212 31.88 -13.16 -47.53
N ARG A 213 31.24 -14.15 -48.17
CA ARG A 213 29.92 -14.64 -47.78
C ARG A 213 30.01 -15.50 -46.51
N ASP A 214 31.09 -16.24 -46.37
CA ASP A 214 31.41 -17.04 -45.18
C ASP A 214 31.60 -16.11 -43.96
N LYS A 215 32.33 -14.99 -44.11
CA LYS A 215 32.48 -13.97 -43.05
C LYS A 215 31.19 -13.25 -42.68
N ILE A 216 30.30 -12.98 -43.64
CA ILE A 216 28.96 -12.43 -43.37
C ILE A 216 28.13 -13.42 -42.54
N THR A 217 28.15 -14.70 -42.92
CA THR A 217 27.44 -15.77 -42.21
C THR A 217 27.99 -15.96 -40.79
N GLU A 218 29.32 -15.86 -40.63
CA GLU A 218 29.99 -15.90 -39.33
C GLU A 218 29.59 -14.72 -38.43
N THR A 219 29.55 -13.50 -38.98
CA THR A 219 29.09 -12.30 -38.29
C THR A 219 27.64 -12.45 -37.81
N GLN A 220 26.75 -12.94 -38.69
CA GLN A 220 25.35 -13.19 -38.37
C GLN A 220 25.20 -14.20 -37.22
N LYS A 221 25.99 -15.27 -37.23
CA LYS A 221 25.96 -16.31 -36.19
C LYS A 221 26.35 -15.73 -34.82
N VAL A 222 27.39 -14.91 -34.76
CA VAL A 222 27.82 -14.28 -33.50
C VAL A 222 26.78 -13.29 -32.97
N ILE A 223 26.17 -12.49 -33.84
CA ILE A 223 25.10 -11.55 -33.44
C ILE A 223 23.87 -12.28 -32.90
N GLN A 224 23.47 -13.40 -33.51
CA GLN A 224 22.38 -14.23 -33.00
C GLN A 224 22.70 -14.82 -31.62
N GLU A 225 23.94 -15.22 -31.40
CA GLU A 225 24.37 -15.74 -30.11
C GLU A 225 24.39 -14.66 -29.01
N ILE A 226 24.82 -13.42 -29.34
CA ILE A 226 24.70 -12.26 -28.45
C ILE A 226 23.24 -12.09 -28.02
N ARG A 227 22.31 -12.07 -28.98
CA ARG A 227 20.88 -11.92 -28.69
C ARG A 227 20.35 -13.02 -27.78
N ARG A 228 20.72 -14.27 -28.03
CA ARG A 228 20.30 -15.41 -27.20
C ARG A 228 20.77 -15.26 -25.75
N ILE A 229 22.02 -14.88 -25.53
CA ILE A 229 22.57 -14.66 -24.18
C ILE A 229 21.88 -13.47 -23.49
N CYS A 230 21.56 -12.42 -24.24
CA CYS A 230 20.81 -11.28 -23.72
C CYS A 230 19.38 -11.68 -23.29
N ASP A 231 18.67 -12.44 -24.11
CA ASP A 231 17.32 -12.92 -23.79
C ASP A 231 17.35 -13.78 -22.50
N GLU A 232 18.37 -14.64 -22.34
CA GLU A 232 18.61 -15.41 -21.11
C GLU A 232 18.88 -14.51 -19.88
N LEU A 233 19.64 -13.42 -20.05
CA LEU A 233 19.92 -12.44 -18.98
C LEU A 233 18.68 -11.66 -18.58
N VAL A 234 17.88 -11.21 -19.55
CA VAL A 234 16.63 -10.50 -19.30
C VAL A 234 15.64 -11.39 -18.55
N ASP A 235 15.49 -12.65 -18.97
CA ASP A 235 14.60 -13.61 -18.29
C ASP A 235 15.03 -13.85 -16.83
N LYS A 236 16.34 -14.01 -16.58
CA LYS A 236 16.88 -14.11 -15.22
C LYS A 236 16.62 -12.87 -14.38
N ASN A 237 16.83 -11.68 -14.93
CA ASN A 237 16.57 -10.43 -14.22
C ASN A 237 15.09 -10.26 -13.91
N ILE A 238 14.20 -10.61 -14.84
CA ILE A 238 12.74 -10.63 -14.60
C ILE A 238 12.41 -11.61 -13.48
N HIS A 239 13.00 -12.81 -13.48
CA HIS A 239 12.80 -13.80 -12.42
C HIS A 239 13.25 -13.28 -11.04
N LEU A 240 14.45 -12.66 -10.96
CA LEU A 240 14.97 -12.06 -9.72
C LEU A 240 14.07 -10.94 -9.20
N ILE A 241 13.65 -10.02 -10.07
CA ILE A 241 12.72 -8.93 -9.71
C ILE A 241 11.39 -9.50 -9.21
N LYS A 242 10.86 -10.53 -9.88
CA LYS A 242 9.62 -11.20 -9.46
C LYS A 242 9.77 -11.83 -8.08
N GLN A 243 10.89 -12.51 -7.82
CA GLN A 243 11.17 -13.11 -6.52
C GLN A 243 11.28 -12.04 -5.43
N LEU A 244 12.03 -10.96 -5.66
CA LEU A 244 12.15 -9.86 -4.71
C LEU A 244 10.79 -9.19 -4.42
N ASN A 245 9.95 -9.00 -5.44
CA ASN A 245 8.60 -8.47 -5.25
C ASN A 245 7.71 -9.40 -4.39
N LEU A 246 7.84 -10.73 -4.56
CA LEU A 246 7.11 -11.69 -3.73
C LEU A 246 7.59 -11.65 -2.27
N GLU A 247 8.91 -11.57 -2.05
CA GLU A 247 9.51 -11.46 -0.71
C GLU A 247 9.14 -10.14 -0.02
N GLN A 248 9.14 -9.02 -0.75
CA GLN A 248 8.67 -7.72 -0.25
C GLN A 248 7.21 -7.78 0.16
N LYS A 249 6.34 -8.37 -0.68
CA LYS A 249 4.92 -8.53 -0.35
C LYS A 249 4.71 -9.36 0.91
N ALA A 250 5.44 -10.47 1.06
CA ALA A 250 5.38 -11.30 2.27
C ALA A 250 5.84 -10.52 3.52
N THR A 251 6.86 -9.68 3.39
CA THR A 251 7.36 -8.84 4.48
C THR A 251 6.34 -7.78 4.90
N ILE A 252 5.67 -7.13 3.93
CA ILE A 252 4.63 -6.14 4.20
C ILE A 252 3.48 -6.77 4.98
N LEU A 253 2.98 -7.93 4.55
CA LEU A 253 1.89 -8.62 5.25
C LEU A 253 2.25 -8.97 6.69
N ARG A 254 3.48 -9.44 6.93
CA ARG A 254 3.97 -9.77 8.28
C ARG A 254 4.04 -8.52 9.17
N LEU A 255 4.54 -7.40 8.63
CA LEU A 255 4.63 -6.15 9.38
C LEU A 255 3.24 -5.57 9.69
N GLU A 256 2.29 -5.68 8.76
CA GLU A 256 0.89 -5.29 9.00
C GLU A 256 0.27 -6.10 10.15
N GLU A 257 0.51 -7.40 10.20
CA GLU A 257 0.05 -8.27 11.28
C GLU A 257 0.70 -7.90 12.64
N GLU A 258 2.01 -7.65 12.65
CA GLU A 258 2.74 -7.25 13.86
C GLU A 258 2.23 -5.91 14.41
N VAL A 259 1.96 -4.94 13.54
CA VAL A 259 1.39 -3.63 13.93
C VAL A 259 -0.01 -3.81 14.52
N ASP A 260 -0.87 -4.64 13.92
CA ASP A 260 -2.21 -4.91 14.47
C ASP A 260 -2.15 -5.57 15.85
N GLN A 261 -1.24 -6.53 16.05
CA GLN A 261 -1.02 -7.17 17.34
C GLN A 261 -0.54 -6.17 18.40
N LEU A 262 0.42 -5.31 18.07
CA LEU A 262 0.92 -4.27 18.98
C LEU A 262 -0.17 -3.25 19.34
N LEU A 263 -0.98 -2.84 18.37
CA LEU A 263 -2.10 -1.93 18.60
C LEU A 263 -3.15 -2.55 19.51
N LYS A 264 -3.51 -3.82 19.32
CA LYS A 264 -4.42 -4.56 20.22
C LYS A 264 -3.85 -4.70 21.63
N ALA A 265 -2.56 -4.98 21.76
CA ALA A 265 -1.90 -5.07 23.07
C ALA A 265 -1.91 -3.72 23.80
N GLN A 266 -1.63 -2.63 23.07
CA GLN A 266 -1.70 -1.27 23.60
C GLN A 266 -3.13 -0.91 24.05
N ASP A 267 -4.13 -1.16 23.21
CA ASP A 267 -5.55 -0.94 23.52
C ASP A 267 -5.96 -1.65 24.82
N ASN A 268 -5.60 -2.93 24.96
CA ASN A 268 -5.88 -3.73 26.16
C ASN A 268 -5.17 -3.20 27.41
N HIS A 269 -3.93 -2.71 27.26
CA HIS A 269 -3.21 -2.10 28.36
C HIS A 269 -3.90 -0.83 28.87
N VAL A 270 -4.33 0.06 27.96
CA VAL A 270 -5.06 1.28 28.31
C VAL A 270 -6.42 0.95 28.94
N LEU A 271 -7.15 -0.04 28.41
CA LEU A 271 -8.41 -0.49 29.02
C LEU A 271 -8.22 -0.99 30.45
N THR A 272 -7.15 -1.73 30.72
CA THR A 272 -6.81 -2.21 32.07
C THR A 272 -6.51 -1.05 33.02
N GLU A 273 -5.80 -0.03 32.54
CA GLU A 273 -5.52 1.20 33.30
C GLU A 273 -6.82 1.97 33.64
N ILE A 274 -7.73 2.12 32.67
CA ILE A 274 -9.04 2.74 32.86
C ILE A 274 -9.87 1.92 33.86
N GLN A 275 -9.92 0.59 33.70
CA GLN A 275 -10.62 -0.32 34.62
C GLN A 275 -10.14 -0.15 36.06
N HIS A 276 -8.83 -0.08 36.29
CA HIS A 276 -8.26 0.16 37.61
C HIS A 276 -8.64 1.54 38.14
N SER A 277 -8.57 2.58 37.31
CA SER A 277 -8.88 3.96 37.71
C SER A 277 -10.36 4.17 38.07
N LEU A 278 -11.25 3.44 37.40
CA LEU A 278 -12.69 3.38 37.71
C LEU A 278 -13.02 2.53 38.95
N GLY A 279 -12.03 1.89 39.59
CA GLY A 279 -12.24 1.03 40.75
C GLY A 279 -12.91 -0.31 40.42
N LEU A 280 -12.72 -0.80 39.19
CA LEU A 280 -13.34 -2.02 38.67
C LEU A 280 -12.35 -3.18 38.53
N SER A 281 -11.29 -3.24 39.34
CA SER A 281 -10.25 -4.28 39.23
C SER A 281 -10.77 -5.72 39.38
N SER A 282 -11.92 -5.93 40.04
CA SER A 282 -12.60 -7.23 40.16
C SER A 282 -13.64 -7.50 39.07
N PHE A 283 -13.95 -6.50 38.23
CA PHE A 283 -14.91 -6.64 37.15
C PHE A 283 -14.37 -7.57 36.05
N SER A 284 -15.22 -8.46 35.57
CA SER A 284 -14.97 -9.26 34.37
C SER A 284 -16.24 -9.28 33.53
N GLY A 285 -16.09 -9.06 32.21
CA GLY A 285 -17.22 -9.12 31.29
C GLY A 285 -17.92 -10.49 31.31
N GLU A 286 -17.19 -11.57 31.58
CA GLU A 286 -17.79 -12.91 31.71
C GLU A 286 -18.68 -13.02 32.94
N ASN A 287 -18.21 -12.51 34.09
CA ASN A 287 -18.99 -12.50 35.32
C ASN A 287 -20.23 -11.61 35.19
N HIS A 288 -20.08 -10.45 34.56
CA HIS A 288 -21.21 -9.56 34.28
C HIS A 288 -22.25 -10.24 33.38
N ARG A 289 -21.82 -10.92 32.31
CA ARG A 289 -22.72 -11.71 31.45
C ARG A 289 -23.44 -12.82 32.21
N LYS A 290 -22.74 -13.52 33.12
CA LYS A 290 -23.36 -14.53 33.98
C LYS A 290 -24.40 -13.91 34.92
N GLN A 291 -24.12 -12.74 35.49
CA GLN A 291 -25.06 -12.00 36.33
C GLN A 291 -26.30 -11.56 35.54
N LEU A 292 -26.14 -11.02 34.33
CA LEU A 292 -27.25 -10.65 33.44
C LEU A 292 -28.12 -11.87 33.10
N GLU A 293 -27.51 -13.02 32.83
CA GLU A 293 -28.25 -14.25 32.53
C GLU A 293 -28.97 -14.81 33.76
N GLN A 294 -28.35 -14.73 34.94
CA GLN A 294 -29.00 -15.09 36.20
C GLN A 294 -30.19 -14.18 36.49
N TYR A 295 -30.02 -12.86 36.33
CA TYR A 295 -31.08 -11.88 36.47
C TYR A 295 -32.22 -12.13 35.47
N ARG A 296 -31.88 -12.40 34.20
CA ARG A 296 -32.86 -12.78 33.18
C ARG A 296 -33.68 -13.98 33.66
N ARG A 297 -33.04 -15.09 34.04
CA ARG A 297 -33.75 -16.27 34.53
C ARG A 297 -34.62 -15.98 35.74
N ALA A 298 -34.13 -15.21 36.71
CA ALA A 298 -34.90 -14.82 37.88
C ALA A 298 -36.16 -14.02 37.49
N LEU A 299 -36.03 -13.10 36.54
CA LEU A 299 -37.15 -12.28 36.04
C LEU A 299 -38.22 -13.12 35.33
N TYR A 300 -37.83 -14.10 34.51
CA TYR A 300 -38.77 -14.96 33.78
C TYR A 300 -39.39 -16.06 34.66
N ASN A 301 -38.71 -16.46 35.73
CA ASN A 301 -39.17 -17.49 36.67
C ASN A 301 -39.84 -16.91 37.93
N ASP A 302 -40.07 -15.60 38.00
CA ASP A 302 -40.76 -14.99 39.14
C ASP A 302 -42.25 -15.34 39.08
N ASP A 303 -42.69 -16.27 39.93
CA ASP A 303 -44.07 -16.76 39.98
C ASP A 303 -45.08 -15.67 40.34
N HIS A 304 -44.67 -14.64 41.10
CA HIS A 304 -45.57 -13.55 41.48
C HIS A 304 -45.74 -12.56 40.33
N LEU A 305 -44.64 -12.19 39.68
CA LEU A 305 -44.64 -11.26 38.55
C LEU A 305 -45.30 -11.87 37.30
N ASN A 306 -45.07 -13.18 37.10
CA ASN A 306 -45.50 -13.91 35.91
C ASN A 306 -46.70 -14.83 36.17
N ALA A 307 -47.46 -14.60 37.25
CA ALA A 307 -48.64 -15.39 37.54
C ALA A 307 -49.59 -15.43 36.31
N PRO A 308 -50.29 -16.55 36.04
CA PRO A 308 -51.02 -16.74 34.78
C PRO A 308 -52.08 -15.69 34.47
N TYR A 309 -52.57 -14.99 35.50
CA TYR A 309 -53.61 -13.97 35.42
C TYR A 309 -53.05 -12.54 35.28
N PHE A 310 -51.74 -12.33 35.26
CA PHE A 310 -51.15 -11.01 35.00
C PHE A 310 -50.63 -10.89 33.56
N GLU A 311 -50.73 -9.68 33.00
CA GLU A 311 -50.02 -9.35 31.77
C GLU A 311 -48.51 -9.55 31.98
N GLN A 312 -47.85 -10.11 30.97
CA GLN A 312 -46.40 -10.27 30.95
C GLN A 312 -45.86 -9.39 29.84
N MET A 313 -44.76 -8.66 30.09
CA MET A 313 -44.09 -7.84 29.09
C MET A 313 -43.26 -8.70 28.13
N GLN A 314 -43.92 -9.64 27.46
CA GLN A 314 -43.34 -10.64 26.58
C GLN A 314 -44.28 -10.90 25.39
N GLY A 315 -43.76 -11.52 24.33
CA GLY A 315 -44.54 -11.85 23.13
C GLY A 315 -45.29 -10.64 22.56
N ARG A 316 -46.60 -10.77 22.36
CA ARG A 316 -47.47 -9.73 21.77
C ARG A 316 -47.42 -8.40 22.53
N ARG A 317 -47.30 -8.42 23.87
CA ARG A 317 -47.26 -7.18 24.66
C ARG A 317 -45.97 -6.41 24.42
N LEU A 318 -44.84 -7.11 24.33
CA LEU A 318 -43.55 -6.52 23.98
C LEU A 318 -43.55 -5.99 22.54
N GLU A 319 -44.15 -6.72 21.60
CA GLU A 319 -44.33 -6.27 20.21
C GLU A 319 -45.19 -5.01 20.13
N ALA A 320 -46.31 -4.96 20.87
CA ALA A 320 -47.16 -3.79 20.96
C ALA A 320 -46.43 -2.59 21.56
N PHE A 321 -45.62 -2.79 22.61
CA PHE A 321 -44.76 -1.74 23.15
C PHE A 321 -43.73 -1.27 22.13
N ARG A 322 -43.06 -2.17 21.41
CA ARG A 322 -42.12 -1.78 20.35
C ARG A 322 -42.82 -1.00 19.24
N ALA A 323 -44.09 -1.29 18.95
CA ALA A 323 -44.87 -0.57 17.95
C ALA A 323 -45.42 0.80 18.45
N CYS A 324 -45.30 1.12 19.74
CA CYS A 324 -45.83 2.38 20.26
C CYS A 324 -45.02 3.59 19.77
N ASN A 325 -45.67 4.76 19.77
CA ASN A 325 -45.08 6.00 19.26
C ASN A 325 -43.85 6.43 20.06
N GLU A 326 -43.87 6.26 21.38
CA GLU A 326 -42.76 6.64 22.25
C GLU A 326 -41.51 5.82 21.95
N TYR A 327 -41.66 4.49 21.81
CA TYR A 327 -40.56 3.60 21.48
C TYR A 327 -40.03 3.86 20.07
N GLN A 328 -40.91 3.98 19.07
CA GLN A 328 -40.52 4.25 17.69
C GLN A 328 -39.83 5.62 17.54
N SER A 329 -40.31 6.64 18.26
CA SER A 329 -39.67 7.96 18.29
C SER A 329 -38.27 7.87 18.90
N TRP A 330 -38.09 7.09 19.97
CA TRP A 330 -36.79 6.88 20.58
C TRP A 330 -35.84 6.09 19.66
N SER A 331 -36.28 4.92 19.18
CA SER A 331 -35.46 3.97 18.42
C SER A 331 -35.02 4.55 17.08
N ASN A 332 -35.93 5.23 16.36
CA ASN A 332 -35.69 5.71 15.00
C ASN A 332 -35.16 7.15 14.95
N SER A 333 -35.07 7.83 16.10
CA SER A 333 -34.52 9.19 16.12
C SER A 333 -33.07 9.19 15.62
N LYS A 334 -32.71 10.21 14.84
CA LYS A 334 -31.32 10.45 14.41
C LYS A 334 -30.49 11.20 15.44
N HIS A 335 -31.15 11.73 16.47
CA HIS A 335 -30.53 12.51 17.52
C HIS A 335 -30.36 11.66 18.78
N PRO A 336 -29.37 11.97 19.62
CA PRO A 336 -29.29 11.41 20.96
C PRO A 336 -30.61 11.54 21.72
N CYS A 337 -31.06 10.48 22.37
CA CYS A 337 -32.30 10.51 23.16
C CYS A 337 -32.29 9.52 24.33
N LEU A 338 -33.02 9.89 25.37
CA LEU A 338 -33.26 9.12 26.58
C LEU A 338 -34.73 8.67 26.61
N LEU A 339 -34.97 7.37 26.67
CA LEU A 339 -36.28 6.79 26.98
C LEU A 339 -36.27 6.33 28.42
N ILE A 340 -37.15 6.93 29.23
CA ILE A 340 -37.44 6.49 30.60
C ILE A 340 -38.70 5.64 30.54
N LEU A 341 -38.59 4.37 30.90
CA LEU A 341 -39.69 3.42 30.94
C LEU A 341 -40.08 3.16 32.40
N SER A 342 -41.20 3.74 32.82
CA SER A 342 -41.75 3.59 34.17
C SER A 342 -42.77 2.47 34.22
N GLY A 343 -42.46 1.38 34.91
CA GLY A 343 -43.36 0.25 35.12
C GLY A 343 -43.99 0.27 36.49
N HIS A 344 -45.32 0.20 36.56
CA HIS A 344 -46.06 -0.05 37.80
C HIS A 344 -46.53 -1.50 37.83
N ASN A 345 -46.10 -2.26 38.83
CA ASN A 345 -46.57 -3.63 39.01
C ASN A 345 -48.04 -3.60 39.48
N ASP A 346 -48.77 -4.70 39.32
CA ASP A 346 -50.13 -4.77 39.87
C ASP A 346 -50.08 -4.62 41.41
N ASN A 347 -51.03 -3.88 41.98
CA ASN A 347 -51.07 -3.56 43.43
C ASN A 347 -51.13 -4.81 44.33
N SER A 348 -51.54 -5.96 43.79
CA SER A 348 -51.54 -7.22 44.54
C SER A 348 -50.15 -7.85 44.68
N ILE A 349 -49.16 -7.44 43.87
CA ILE A 349 -47.77 -7.90 43.92
C ILE A 349 -47.03 -7.11 44.99
N ARG A 350 -46.85 -7.72 46.17
CA ARG A 350 -46.21 -7.06 47.32
C ARG A 350 -44.68 -7.03 47.28
N TYR A 351 -44.06 -7.87 46.44
CA TYR A 351 -42.61 -7.96 46.31
C TYR A 351 -42.13 -7.08 45.16
N LEU A 352 -41.33 -6.05 45.46
CA LEU A 352 -40.83 -5.08 44.49
C LEU A 352 -39.44 -5.43 43.95
N ASP A 353 -39.10 -6.74 43.99
CA ASP A 353 -37.77 -7.21 43.63
C ASP A 353 -37.50 -7.16 42.13
N HIS A 354 -38.56 -7.25 41.33
CA HIS A 354 -38.54 -7.10 39.88
C HIS A 354 -39.56 -6.05 39.42
N CYS A 355 -39.37 -5.57 38.19
CA CYS A 355 -40.30 -4.65 37.53
C CYS A 355 -40.86 -5.35 36.30
N TRP A 356 -42.17 -5.32 36.11
CA TRP A 356 -42.84 -6.08 35.04
C TRP A 356 -42.39 -5.66 33.63
N VAL A 357 -41.86 -4.44 33.47
CA VAL A 357 -41.30 -3.92 32.21
C VAL A 357 -39.80 -4.17 32.02
N SER A 358 -39.07 -4.67 33.02
CA SER A 358 -37.65 -5.06 32.90
C SER A 358 -37.35 -6.03 31.73
N PRO A 359 -38.28 -6.91 31.28
CA PRO A 359 -38.04 -7.72 30.08
C PRO A 359 -37.72 -6.89 28.82
N VAL A 360 -38.18 -5.63 28.72
CA VAL A 360 -37.83 -4.73 27.60
C VAL A 360 -36.32 -4.50 27.54
N ALA A 361 -35.71 -4.16 28.68
CA ALA A 361 -34.26 -3.93 28.76
C ALA A 361 -33.50 -5.23 28.46
N MET A 362 -33.95 -6.36 29.00
CA MET A 362 -33.29 -7.65 28.78
C MET A 362 -33.34 -8.11 27.33
N THR A 363 -34.48 -7.96 26.65
CA THR A 363 -34.58 -8.29 25.23
C THR A 363 -33.74 -7.34 24.39
N LEU A 364 -33.71 -6.04 24.71
CA LEU A 364 -32.84 -5.09 24.00
C LEU A 364 -31.34 -5.43 24.17
N ILE A 365 -30.90 -5.79 25.37
CA ILE A 365 -29.52 -6.24 25.63
C ILE A 365 -29.21 -7.49 24.81
N ALA A 366 -30.13 -8.45 24.75
CA ALA A 366 -29.97 -9.67 23.96
C ALA A 366 -29.90 -9.35 22.45
N ASP A 367 -30.76 -8.47 21.94
CA ASP A 367 -30.77 -8.06 20.53
C ASP A 367 -29.47 -7.34 20.14
N LEU A 368 -28.92 -6.51 21.04
CA LEU A 368 -27.64 -5.81 20.83
C LEU A 368 -26.44 -6.74 20.96
N SER A 369 -26.54 -7.79 21.78
CA SER A 369 -25.47 -8.78 21.98
C SER A 369 -25.41 -9.82 20.85
N ASN A 370 -26.56 -10.18 20.27
CA ASN A 370 -26.68 -11.15 19.19
C ASN A 370 -26.54 -10.52 17.79
N GLY A 371 -26.66 -9.20 17.69
CA GLY A 371 -26.46 -8.48 16.44
C GLY A 371 -25.01 -8.48 15.96
N ASP A 372 -24.77 -7.89 14.80
CA ASP A 372 -23.44 -7.73 14.23
C ASP A 372 -22.48 -7.12 15.26
N ASN A 373 -21.24 -7.62 15.33
CA ASN A 373 -20.26 -7.33 16.40
C ASN A 373 -19.90 -5.85 16.56
N ASP A 374 -20.38 -4.99 15.67
CA ASP A 374 -20.05 -3.58 15.56
C ASP A 374 -20.95 -2.65 16.40
N ARG A 375 -22.01 -3.16 17.04
CA ARG A 375 -22.91 -2.32 17.86
C ARG A 375 -22.32 -2.01 19.23
N ILE A 376 -22.01 -0.73 19.44
CA ILE A 376 -21.46 -0.22 20.71
C ILE A 376 -22.59 -0.11 21.73
N HIS A 377 -22.48 -0.86 22.82
CA HIS A 377 -23.45 -0.78 23.91
C HIS A 377 -22.80 -1.06 25.28
N GLY A 378 -23.39 -0.46 26.30
CA GLY A 378 -23.08 -0.73 27.70
C GLY A 378 -24.38 -0.91 28.47
N CYS A 379 -24.40 -1.89 29.37
CA CYS A 379 -25.59 -2.20 30.14
C CYS A 379 -25.31 -2.44 31.62
N TYR A 380 -26.32 -2.18 32.44
CA TYR A 380 -26.24 -2.41 33.87
C TYR A 380 -27.63 -2.65 34.48
N VAL A 381 -27.72 -3.61 35.39
CA VAL A 381 -28.95 -3.93 36.13
C VAL A 381 -28.68 -3.66 37.61
N PHE A 382 -29.40 -2.73 38.20
CA PHE A 382 -29.20 -2.38 39.61
C PHE A 382 -29.76 -3.47 40.53
N SER A 383 -28.91 -3.94 41.46
CA SER A 383 -29.30 -4.95 42.43
C SER A 383 -30.26 -4.40 43.51
N SER A 384 -31.03 -5.28 44.15
CA SER A 384 -31.97 -4.92 45.24
C SER A 384 -31.27 -4.33 46.47
N ARG A 385 -29.96 -4.51 46.60
CA ARG A 385 -29.14 -3.94 47.68
C ARG A 385 -28.81 -2.46 47.46
N GLY A 386 -29.15 -1.91 46.29
CA GLY A 386 -28.80 -0.55 45.90
C GLY A 386 -27.31 -0.44 45.55
N GLU A 387 -27.02 0.32 44.49
CA GLU A 387 -25.67 0.54 44.02
C GLU A 387 -25.43 2.02 43.71
N SER A 388 -24.20 2.47 43.97
CA SER A 388 -23.81 3.85 43.69
C SER A 388 -23.82 4.14 42.19
N LEU A 389 -24.20 5.37 41.82
CA LEU A 389 -24.12 5.86 40.44
C LEU A 389 -22.74 5.65 39.84
N CYS A 390 -21.69 6.03 40.58
CA CYS A 390 -20.31 5.93 40.11
C CYS A 390 -19.95 4.49 39.75
N HIS A 391 -20.34 3.50 40.57
CA HIS A 391 -20.03 2.10 40.28
C HIS A 391 -20.78 1.59 39.04
N ALA A 392 -22.11 1.71 39.04
CA ALA A 392 -22.97 1.23 37.95
C ALA A 392 -22.55 1.83 36.60
N PHE A 393 -22.36 3.14 36.58
CA PHE A 393 -22.04 3.84 35.34
C PHE A 393 -20.57 3.65 34.92
N SER A 394 -19.64 3.43 35.86
CA SER A 394 -18.27 3.00 35.51
C SER A 394 -18.26 1.68 34.74
N VAL A 395 -19.12 0.73 35.14
CA VAL A 395 -19.25 -0.55 34.44
C VAL A 395 -19.75 -0.33 33.01
N VAL A 396 -20.73 0.56 32.82
CA VAL A 396 -21.21 0.96 31.49
C VAL A 396 -20.08 1.58 30.67
N LEU A 397 -19.36 2.56 31.20
CA LEU A 397 -18.25 3.22 30.48
C LEU A 397 -17.16 2.23 30.06
N LEU A 398 -16.78 1.32 30.95
CA LEU A 398 -15.80 0.28 30.64
C LEU A 398 -16.30 -0.65 29.51
N GLN A 399 -17.58 -1.02 29.51
CA GLN A 399 -18.16 -1.80 28.42
C GLN A 399 -18.10 -1.04 27.10
N LEU A 400 -18.48 0.24 27.08
CA LEU A 400 -18.42 1.08 25.89
C LEU A 400 -17.00 1.17 25.31
N PHE A 401 -15.99 1.42 26.15
CA PHE A 401 -14.60 1.44 25.71
C PHE A 401 -14.09 0.07 25.25
N SER A 402 -14.52 -1.02 25.91
CA SER A 402 -14.12 -2.37 25.50
C SER A 402 -14.65 -2.76 24.12
N LYS A 403 -15.84 -2.25 23.75
CA LYS A 403 -16.46 -2.48 22.44
C LYS A 403 -15.79 -1.68 21.32
N ARG A 404 -15.16 -0.55 21.64
CA ARG A 404 -14.46 0.28 20.66
C ARG A 404 -13.15 0.80 21.20
N SER A 405 -12.22 -0.09 21.49
CA SER A 405 -10.92 0.26 22.09
C SER A 405 -10.10 1.23 21.22
N THR A 406 -10.32 1.22 19.90
CA THR A 406 -9.61 2.07 18.95
C THR A 406 -9.78 3.55 19.21
N VAL A 407 -10.87 3.99 19.86
CA VAL A 407 -11.05 5.41 20.24
C VAL A 407 -10.00 5.87 21.25
N LEU A 408 -9.45 4.95 22.05
CA LEU A 408 -8.44 5.25 23.07
C LEU A 408 -7.05 5.51 22.47
N ARG A 409 -6.86 5.27 21.17
CA ARG A 409 -5.59 5.52 20.47
C ARG A 409 -5.31 7.02 20.29
N ASN A 410 -6.33 7.87 20.41
CA ASN A 410 -6.12 9.32 20.41
C ASN A 410 -5.45 9.75 21.71
N LYS A 411 -4.13 9.94 21.65
CA LYS A 411 -3.30 10.28 22.81
C LYS A 411 -3.79 11.52 23.57
N SER A 412 -4.17 12.59 22.86
CA SER A 412 -4.62 13.84 23.50
C SER A 412 -5.90 13.62 24.30
N GLN A 413 -6.91 12.99 23.70
CA GLN A 413 -8.18 12.70 24.38
C GLN A 413 -7.99 11.71 25.53
N CYS A 414 -7.16 10.69 25.33
CA CYS A 414 -6.86 9.69 26.37
C CYS A 414 -6.12 10.31 27.56
N ASP A 415 -5.18 11.24 27.34
CA ASP A 415 -4.45 11.90 28.41
C ASP A 415 -5.36 12.85 29.21
N GLU A 416 -6.30 13.53 28.56
CA GLU A 416 -7.35 14.32 29.24
C GLU A 416 -8.27 13.42 30.09
N LEU A 417 -8.71 12.28 29.54
CA LEU A 417 -9.53 11.31 30.28
C LEU A 417 -8.76 10.76 31.50
N ARG A 418 -7.48 10.42 31.34
CA ARG A 418 -6.61 9.98 32.44
C ARG A 418 -6.50 11.03 33.53
N ALA A 419 -6.37 12.30 33.19
CA ALA A 419 -6.31 13.38 34.17
C ALA A 419 -7.59 13.44 35.02
N GLU A 420 -8.77 13.36 34.40
CA GLU A 420 -10.05 13.34 35.13
C GLU A 420 -10.27 12.06 35.93
N LEU A 421 -9.85 10.90 35.41
CA LEU A 421 -9.88 9.63 36.14
C LEU A 421 -8.95 9.64 37.36
N ASN A 422 -7.77 10.26 37.25
CA ASN A 422 -6.85 10.42 38.38
C ASN A 422 -7.43 11.34 39.46
N ASN A 423 -8.12 12.42 39.07
CA ASN A 423 -8.86 13.28 40.01
C ASN A 423 -9.96 12.48 40.72
N LEU A 424 -10.70 11.63 39.99
CA LEU A 424 -11.72 10.76 40.57
C LEU A 424 -11.10 9.76 41.58
N ARG A 425 -9.97 9.15 41.23
CA ARG A 425 -9.27 8.16 42.07
C ARG A 425 -8.83 8.74 43.41
N GLN A 426 -8.44 10.02 43.47
CA GLN A 426 -8.08 10.67 44.73
C GLN A 426 -9.25 10.67 45.74
N PHE A 427 -10.49 10.75 45.27
CA PHE A 427 -11.67 10.66 46.13
C PHE A 427 -11.90 9.24 46.69
N HIS A 428 -11.51 8.18 45.96
CA HIS A 428 -11.62 6.80 46.45
C HIS A 428 -10.62 6.50 47.56
N ILE A 429 -9.41 7.07 47.50
CA ILE A 429 -8.37 6.87 48.54
C ILE A 429 -8.73 7.63 49.83
N ALA A 430 -9.45 8.75 49.71
CA ALA A 430 -9.79 9.63 50.83
C ALA A 430 -11.06 9.22 51.61
N GLU A 431 -11.66 8.03 51.37
CA GLU A 431 -12.96 7.59 51.93
C GLU A 431 -13.00 7.39 53.47
N GLY A 432 -12.04 7.91 54.24
CA GLY A 432 -12.00 7.84 55.70
C GLY A 432 -12.66 8.99 56.48
N LYS A 433 -13.20 10.03 55.80
CA LYS A 433 -13.84 11.18 56.49
C LYS A 433 -15.26 11.48 55.95
N PRO A 434 -16.31 11.38 56.79
CA PRO A 434 -17.67 11.66 56.38
C PRO A 434 -17.91 13.17 56.35
N ALA A 435 -17.71 13.79 55.19
CA ALA A 435 -18.14 15.17 54.93
C ALA A 435 -19.01 15.18 53.67
N SER A 436 -20.26 15.62 53.78
CA SER A 436 -21.24 15.68 52.67
C SER A 436 -20.75 16.47 51.45
N ASN A 437 -19.87 17.46 51.66
CA ASN A 437 -19.24 18.23 50.59
C ASN A 437 -18.33 17.39 49.68
N ASN A 438 -17.85 16.24 50.13
CA ASN A 438 -16.98 15.37 49.34
C ASN A 438 -17.75 14.62 48.25
N GLU A 439 -18.98 14.18 48.56
CA GLU A 439 -19.79 13.38 47.63
C GLU A 439 -20.24 14.21 46.43
N THR A 440 -20.67 15.46 46.66
CA THR A 440 -21.06 16.36 45.56
C THR A 440 -19.89 16.63 44.60
N LYS A 441 -18.67 16.80 45.15
CA LYS A 441 -17.45 16.98 44.34
C LYS A 441 -17.09 15.71 43.58
N LYS A 442 -17.20 14.53 44.21
CA LYS A 442 -16.99 13.22 43.59
C LYS A 442 -17.95 13.03 42.41
N LEU A 443 -19.24 13.27 42.62
CA LEU A 443 -20.28 13.18 41.57
C LEU A 443 -20.02 14.16 40.43
N SER A 444 -19.66 15.41 40.72
CA SER A 444 -19.33 16.41 39.68
C SER A 444 -18.09 16.03 38.86
N THR A 445 -17.11 15.37 39.49
CA THR A 445 -15.91 14.87 38.82
C THR A 445 -16.23 13.66 37.96
N PHE A 446 -17.06 12.74 38.48
CA PHE A 446 -17.56 11.60 37.73
C PHE A 446 -18.39 12.03 36.52
N GLU A 447 -19.22 13.06 36.66
CA GLU A 447 -19.98 13.64 35.54
C GLU A 447 -19.04 14.10 34.41
N ARG A 448 -17.94 14.79 34.73
CA ARG A 448 -16.94 15.18 33.72
C ARG A 448 -16.30 13.99 33.04
N VAL A 449 -15.96 12.93 33.79
CA VAL A 449 -15.44 11.68 33.23
C VAL A 449 -16.44 11.05 32.27
N ALA A 450 -17.72 10.96 32.65
CA ALA A 450 -18.77 10.37 31.83
C ALA A 450 -19.03 11.17 30.55
N LEU A 451 -19.13 12.49 30.64
CA LEU A 451 -19.28 13.36 29.46
C LEU A 451 -18.09 13.21 28.52
N ARG A 452 -16.87 13.25 29.07
CA ARG A 452 -15.65 13.07 28.28
C ARG A 452 -15.59 11.70 27.61
N ALA A 453 -16.03 10.65 28.30
CA ALA A 453 -16.05 9.30 27.75
C ALA A 453 -17.00 9.19 26.55
N ILE A 454 -18.14 9.87 26.58
CA ILE A 454 -19.07 9.92 25.44
C ILE A 454 -18.48 10.73 24.27
N ASP A 455 -17.67 11.76 24.54
CA ASP A 455 -17.01 12.57 23.50
C ASP A 455 -15.96 11.79 22.67
N PHE A 456 -15.55 10.58 23.08
CA PHE A 456 -14.69 9.71 22.26
C PHE A 456 -15.41 9.12 21.04
N PHE A 457 -16.75 9.10 21.06
CA PHE A 457 -17.54 8.53 19.99
C PHE A 457 -17.89 9.59 18.95
N SER A 458 -17.66 9.26 17.70
CA SER A 458 -17.88 10.13 16.55
C SER A 458 -19.37 10.23 16.18
N GLU A 459 -19.73 11.22 15.36
CA GLU A 459 -21.12 11.45 14.91
C GLU A 459 -21.70 10.26 14.14
N SER A 460 -20.86 9.45 13.48
CA SER A 460 -21.28 8.23 12.79
C SER A 460 -21.61 7.08 13.73
N ASP A 461 -21.23 7.17 15.01
CA ASP A 461 -21.33 6.06 15.94
C ASP A 461 -22.72 6.01 16.57
N GLN A 462 -23.30 4.81 16.59
CA GLN A 462 -24.53 4.54 17.31
C GLN A 462 -24.20 3.84 18.63
N VAL A 463 -24.45 4.54 19.75
CA VAL A 463 -24.09 4.07 21.09
C VAL A 463 -25.35 3.81 21.89
N HIS A 464 -25.46 2.64 22.54
CA HIS A 464 -26.60 2.31 23.39
C HIS A 464 -26.20 2.19 24.87
N ILE A 465 -26.95 2.82 25.75
CA ILE A 465 -26.82 2.65 27.21
C ILE A 465 -28.14 2.10 27.74
N ILE A 466 -28.09 0.93 28.37
CA ILE A 466 -29.27 0.26 28.91
C ILE A 466 -29.12 0.11 30.42
N LEU A 467 -29.98 0.80 31.16
CA LEU A 467 -30.02 0.73 32.62
C LEU A 467 -31.36 0.14 33.04
N ASP A 468 -31.32 -1.01 33.70
CA ASP A 468 -32.51 -1.62 34.26
C ASP A 468 -32.55 -1.45 35.78
N ARG A 469 -33.74 -1.20 36.32
CA ARG A 469 -33.98 -0.86 37.73
C ARG A 469 -33.23 0.37 38.22
N ALA A 470 -33.16 1.42 37.39
CA ALA A 470 -32.54 2.69 37.74
C ALA A 470 -33.17 3.37 38.98
N ASP A 471 -34.39 2.97 39.36
CA ASP A 471 -35.05 3.30 40.65
C ASP A 471 -34.27 2.82 41.89
N ARG A 472 -33.26 1.96 41.72
CA ARG A 472 -32.39 1.45 42.80
C ARG A 472 -31.00 2.06 42.83
N CYS A 473 -30.79 3.16 42.11
CA CYS A 473 -29.55 3.91 42.18
C CYS A 473 -29.44 4.68 43.50
N CYS A 474 -29.21 3.95 44.58
CA CYS A 474 -29.02 4.47 45.93
C CYS A 474 -27.94 3.65 46.62
N ASP A 475 -27.07 4.33 47.37
CA ASP A 475 -26.11 3.67 48.25
C ASP A 475 -26.79 3.48 49.62
N LEU A 476 -27.47 2.33 49.80
CA LEU A 476 -28.18 2.03 51.04
C LEU A 476 -27.23 1.93 52.24
N PHE A 477 -25.97 1.53 52.02
CA PHE A 477 -24.96 1.46 53.09
C PHE A 477 -24.55 2.84 53.58
N LYS A 478 -24.40 3.81 52.67
CA LYS A 478 -24.05 5.20 53.01
C LYS A 478 -25.28 6.10 53.22
N GLY A 479 -26.49 5.59 52.98
CA GLY A 479 -27.74 6.35 53.06
C GLY A 479 -27.86 7.45 52.00
N VAL A 480 -27.17 7.32 50.86
CA VAL A 480 -27.13 8.36 49.81
C VAL A 480 -28.04 7.97 48.65
N ASP A 481 -28.99 8.85 48.32
CA ASP A 481 -29.87 8.68 47.16
C ASP A 481 -29.25 9.30 45.90
N HIS A 482 -28.84 8.45 44.95
CA HIS A 482 -28.23 8.88 43.70
C HIS A 482 -29.20 8.93 42.51
N ARG A 483 -30.49 8.61 42.70
CA ARG A 483 -31.47 8.52 41.60
C ARG A 483 -31.57 9.83 40.82
N LYS A 484 -31.73 10.95 41.54
CA LYS A 484 -31.77 12.29 40.91
C LYS A 484 -30.47 12.62 40.17
N ALA A 485 -29.32 12.26 40.74
CA ALA A 485 -28.02 12.50 40.12
C ALA A 485 -27.83 11.66 38.85
N LEU A 486 -28.26 10.40 38.87
CA LEU A 486 -28.23 9.50 37.72
C LEU A 486 -29.02 10.10 36.55
N PHE A 487 -30.29 10.44 36.76
CA PHE A 487 -31.12 10.94 35.66
C PHE A 487 -30.66 12.29 35.13
N LYS A 488 -30.17 13.19 36.00
CA LYS A 488 -29.50 14.43 35.56
C LYS A 488 -28.26 14.15 34.70
N LEU A 489 -27.46 13.15 35.06
CA LEU A 489 -26.31 12.73 34.26
C LEU A 489 -26.77 12.21 32.89
N LEU A 490 -27.78 11.32 32.85
CA LEU A 490 -28.29 10.77 31.59
C LEU A 490 -28.80 11.86 30.64
N VAL A 491 -29.55 12.84 31.17
CA VAL A 491 -30.02 14.00 30.41
C VAL A 491 -28.84 14.81 29.85
N LYS A 492 -27.84 15.13 30.69
CA LYS A 492 -26.65 15.86 30.24
C LYS A 492 -25.88 15.09 29.18
N LEU A 493 -25.77 13.77 29.29
CA LEU A 493 -25.10 12.94 28.29
C LEU A 493 -25.81 13.01 26.95
N VAL A 494 -27.14 12.87 26.89
CA VAL A 494 -27.85 12.96 25.60
C VAL A 494 -27.86 14.39 25.03
N GLU A 495 -27.80 15.42 25.87
CA GLU A 495 -27.71 16.81 25.40
C GLU A 495 -26.30 17.18 24.89
N ALA A 496 -25.25 16.61 25.48
CA ALA A 496 -23.87 16.87 25.09
C ALA A 496 -23.33 15.94 23.99
N ALA A 497 -23.91 14.75 23.83
CA ALA A 497 -23.43 13.73 22.91
C ALA A 497 -23.46 14.21 21.45
N ARG A 498 -22.34 14.02 20.75
CA ARG A 498 -22.23 14.21 19.30
C ARG A 498 -22.61 12.95 18.53
N CYS A 499 -22.34 11.77 19.10
CA CYS A 499 -22.74 10.49 18.55
C CYS A 499 -24.26 10.26 18.67
N ASN A 500 -24.81 9.28 17.95
CA ASN A 500 -26.22 8.90 18.08
C ASN A 500 -26.42 8.05 19.34
N LEU A 501 -26.44 8.70 20.51
CA LEU A 501 -26.58 8.06 21.82
C LEU A 501 -28.04 7.71 22.15
N LYS A 502 -28.33 6.43 22.32
CA LYS A 502 -29.64 5.90 22.74
C LYS A 502 -29.56 5.39 24.16
N VAL A 503 -30.24 6.06 25.08
CA VAL A 503 -30.32 5.63 26.47
C VAL A 503 -31.70 5.07 26.75
N LEU A 504 -31.77 3.85 27.30
CA LEU A 504 -32.97 3.27 27.90
C LEU A 504 -32.74 3.17 29.41
N ALA A 505 -33.61 3.79 30.20
CA ALA A 505 -33.63 3.66 31.66
C ALA A 505 -34.97 3.11 32.11
N VAL A 506 -34.98 1.90 32.67
CA VAL A 506 -36.18 1.26 33.23
C VAL A 506 -36.25 1.54 34.72
N VAL A 507 -37.41 1.96 35.20
CA VAL A 507 -37.69 2.23 36.61
C VAL A 507 -38.97 1.55 37.06
N ASN A 508 -38.97 1.05 38.29
CA ASN A 508 -40.20 0.72 38.98
C ASN A 508 -40.86 2.02 39.50
N GLY A 509 -41.99 2.39 38.89
CA GLY A 509 -42.72 3.62 39.18
C GLY A 509 -43.32 3.66 40.60
N ASP A 510 -43.54 2.50 41.21
CA ASP A 510 -44.01 2.39 42.60
C ASP A 510 -42.90 2.73 43.61
N GLN A 511 -41.63 2.48 43.23
CA GLN A 511 -40.46 2.84 44.05
C GLN A 511 -39.97 4.26 43.77
N TRP A 512 -40.14 4.74 42.54
CA TRP A 512 -39.71 6.07 42.14
C TRP A 512 -40.61 6.65 41.04
N ASN A 513 -41.63 7.38 41.46
CA ASN A 513 -42.58 8.03 40.56
C ASN A 513 -41.90 9.18 39.80
N ILE A 514 -41.50 8.90 38.56
CA ILE A 514 -40.81 9.85 37.69
C ILE A 514 -41.74 10.95 37.15
N GLU A 515 -43.04 10.68 37.00
CA GLU A 515 -44.01 11.65 36.49
C GLU A 515 -44.08 12.87 37.41
N THR A 516 -44.13 12.63 38.73
CA THR A 516 -44.13 13.71 39.75
C THR A 516 -42.80 14.47 39.83
N ARG A 517 -41.74 13.95 39.21
CA ARG A 517 -40.36 14.46 39.33
C ARG A 517 -39.77 14.89 38.00
N ARG A 518 -40.59 15.04 36.95
CA ARG A 518 -40.14 15.44 35.61
C ARG A 518 -39.34 16.74 35.63
N ASP A 519 -39.76 17.71 36.43
CA ASP A 519 -39.09 19.02 36.57
C ASP A 519 -37.70 18.90 37.21
N GLU A 520 -37.42 17.81 37.92
CA GLU A 520 -36.14 17.59 38.58
C GLU A 520 -35.05 17.04 37.65
N LEU A 521 -35.42 16.59 36.44
CA LEU A 521 -34.52 16.00 35.44
C LEU A 521 -33.53 17.01 34.87
N GLY A 522 -33.86 18.30 34.90
CA GLY A 522 -32.98 19.37 34.43
C GLY A 522 -32.78 19.41 32.91
N GLN A 523 -33.77 18.94 32.15
CA GLN A 523 -33.80 18.99 30.69
C GLN A 523 -33.76 20.45 30.20
N ARG A 524 -32.94 20.71 29.20
CA ARG A 524 -32.80 22.00 28.52
C ARG A 524 -33.28 21.93 27.06
N MET A 525 -33.20 20.76 26.44
CA MET A 525 -33.59 20.55 25.05
C MET A 525 -34.85 19.70 24.94
N ASP A 526 -35.92 20.26 24.36
CA ASP A 526 -37.17 19.55 24.13
C ASP A 526 -36.99 18.33 23.20
N GLY A 527 -37.78 17.28 23.45
CA GLY A 527 -37.76 16.05 22.64
C GLY A 527 -36.56 15.11 22.85
N ARG A 528 -35.59 15.46 23.73
CA ARG A 528 -34.46 14.58 24.08
C ARG A 528 -34.79 13.54 25.13
N VAL A 529 -35.79 13.81 25.96
CA VAL A 529 -36.28 12.90 27.00
C VAL A 529 -37.69 12.47 26.64
N ILE A 530 -37.88 11.16 26.51
CA ILE A 530 -39.16 10.52 26.24
C ILE A 530 -39.51 9.71 27.49
N LEU A 531 -40.72 9.91 28.01
CA LEU A 531 -41.24 9.17 29.17
C LEU A 531 -42.39 8.29 28.70
N HIS A 532 -42.34 7.01 29.03
CA HIS A 532 -43.44 6.09 28.82
C HIS A 532 -43.76 5.37 30.13
N THR A 533 -45.03 5.37 30.50
CA THR A 533 -45.53 4.70 31.71
C THR A 533 -46.39 3.51 31.32
N ALA A 534 -46.10 2.35 31.91
CA ALA A 534 -46.85 1.14 31.69
C ALA A 534 -47.28 0.55 33.03
N VAL A 535 -48.59 0.31 33.18
CA VAL A 535 -49.18 -0.35 34.35
C VAL A 535 -49.48 -1.80 34.00
N GLN A 536 -49.10 -2.73 34.87
CA GLN A 536 -49.38 -4.15 34.69
C GLN A 536 -50.88 -4.40 34.89
N GLY A 537 -51.56 -4.90 33.85
CA GLY A 537 -52.95 -5.32 33.96
C GLY A 537 -53.11 -6.79 34.37
N MET A 538 -54.34 -7.16 34.70
CA MET A 538 -54.74 -8.57 34.65
C MET A 538 -54.95 -8.99 33.19
N ARG A 539 -54.71 -10.26 32.88
CA ARG A 539 -55.08 -10.82 31.56
C ARG A 539 -56.59 -10.98 31.50
N ASP A 540 -57.16 -10.49 30.40
CA ASP A 540 -58.55 -10.71 30.02
C ASP A 540 -58.86 -12.20 29.74
#